data_AF-A0A940W6H4-F1
#
_entry.id   AF-A0A940W6H4-F1
#
_cell.length_a   1.000
_cell.length_b   1.000
_cell.length_c   1.000
_cell.angle_alpha   90.00
_cell.angle_beta   90.00
_cell.angle_gamma   90.00
#
_symmetry.space_group_name_H-M   'P 1'
#
loop_
_entity.id
_entity.type
_entity.pdbx_description
1 polymer ?
#
loop_
_entity_poly.entity_id
_entity_poly.type
_entity_poly.pdbx_seq_one_letter_code
_entity_poly.pdbx_strand_id
1 'polypeptide(L)' 'MDERTKELIAIGASVGSHCQPCLTWHMKKARELGIDDETIRAAIETGHMVEKGAMAAMRKFTDEVLS' A
#
# COMPACT_ATOMS: atom_id res chain seq x y z
N MET A 1 18.17 4.69 1.67
CA MET A 1 16.96 4.81 0.84
C MET A 1 16.69 6.29 0.62
N ASP A 2 16.55 6.72 -0.63
CA ASP A 2 16.19 8.10 -0.97
C ASP A 2 14.70 8.39 -0.69
N GLU A 3 14.33 9.68 -0.71
CA GLU A 3 12.97 10.13 -0.41
C GLU A 3 11.94 9.63 -1.42
N ARG A 4 12.29 9.53 -2.72
CA ARG A 4 11.40 8.97 -3.74
C ARG A 4 11.01 7.54 -3.38
N THR A 5 11.99 6.73 -3.02
CA THR A 5 11.78 5.33 -2.63
C THR A 5 10.98 5.23 -1.33
N LYS A 6 11.26 6.09 -0.34
CA LYS A 6 10.49 6.12 0.93
C LYS A 6 9.01 6.40 0.69
N GLU A 7 8.68 7.40 -0.12
CA GLU A 7 7.29 7.76 -0.38
C GLU A 7 6.54 6.66 -1.15
N LEU A 8 7.18 6.01 -2.13
CA LEU A 8 6.56 4.90 -2.86
C LEU A 8 6.28 3.69 -1.95
N ILE A 9 7.22 3.34 -1.07
CA ILE A 9 7.00 2.28 -0.07
C ILE A 9 5.86 2.67 0.87
N ALA A 10 5.84 3.92 1.33
CA ALA A 10 4.82 4.40 2.25
C ALA A 10 3.42 4.42 1.62
N ILE A 11 3.30 4.75 0.33
CA ILE A 11 2.04 4.64 -0.44
C ILE A 11 1.57 3.18 -0.46
N GLY A 12 2.43 2.24 -0.87
CA GLY A 12 2.07 0.82 -0.93
C GLY A 12 1.68 0.26 0.45
N ALA A 13 2.43 0.61 1.49
CA ALA A 13 2.14 0.22 2.87
C ALA A 13 0.82 0.82 3.38
N SER A 14 0.52 2.08 3.03
CA SER A 14 -0.73 2.74 3.41
C SER A 14 -1.95 2.06 2.78
N VAL A 15 -1.83 1.63 1.52
CA VAL A 15 -2.87 0.85 0.83
C VAL A 15 -3.06 -0.51 1.51
N GLY A 16 -1.97 -1.26 1.70
CA GLY A 16 -2.03 -2.59 2.32
C GLY A 16 -2.52 -2.61 3.76
N SER A 17 -2.38 -1.50 4.49
CA SER A 17 -2.86 -1.33 5.87
C SER A 17 -4.18 -0.57 5.99
N HIS A 18 -4.80 -0.19 4.87
CA HIS A 18 -6.02 0.61 4.82
C HIS A 18 -5.95 1.96 5.56
N CYS A 19 -4.78 2.59 5.67
CA CYS A 19 -4.65 3.90 6.29
C CYS A 19 -4.90 5.04 5.29
N GLN A 20 -6.16 5.48 5.13
CA GLN A 20 -6.54 6.59 4.24
C GLN A 20 -5.83 7.93 4.54
N PRO A 21 -5.68 8.37 5.81
CA PRO A 21 -4.95 9.62 6.09
C PRO A 21 -3.47 9.50 5.76
N CYS A 22 -2.85 8.34 6.00
CA CYS A 22 -1.46 8.08 5.61
C CYS A 22 -1.31 8.16 4.08
N LEU A 23 -2.17 7.46 3.34
CA LEU A 23 -2.15 7.45 1.87
C LEU A 23 -2.29 8.87 1.32
N THR A 24 -3.21 9.68 1.87
CA THR A 24 -3.42 11.06 1.44
C THR A 24 -2.17 11.91 1.63
N TRP A 25 -1.49 11.78 2.77
CA TRP A 25 -0.25 12.50 3.07
C TRP A 25 0.87 12.09 2.13
N HIS A 26 1.11 10.78 1.98
CA HIS A 26 2.20 10.25 1.16
C HIS A 26 1.98 10.51 -0.33
N MET A 27 0.74 10.47 -0.83
CA MET A 27 0.42 10.85 -2.20
C MET A 27 0.72 12.34 -2.47
N LYS A 28 0.39 13.23 -1.53
CA LYS A 28 0.74 14.66 -1.67
C LYS A 28 2.26 14.82 -1.73
N LYS A 29 2.99 14.15 -0.83
CA LYS A 29 4.45 14.24 -0.78
C LYS A 29 5.13 13.68 -2.05
N ALA A 30 4.64 12.55 -2.55
CA ALA A 30 5.11 11.97 -3.82
C ALA A 30 4.94 12.93 -5.00
N ARG A 31 3.81 13.63 -5.08
CA ARG A 31 3.56 14.65 -6.12
C ARG A 31 4.48 15.86 -5.98
N GLU A 32 4.75 16.32 -4.75
CA GLU A 32 5.73 17.39 -4.48
C GLU A 32 7.16 17.01 -4.91
N LEU A 33 7.50 15.72 -4.84
CA LEU A 33 8.78 15.18 -5.33
C LEU A 33 8.83 14.98 -6.85
N GLY A 34 7.76 15.31 -7.59
CA GLY A 34 7.68 15.13 -9.04
C GLY A 34 7.63 13.66 -9.47
N ILE A 35 7.15 12.76 -8.61
CA ILE A 35 6.89 11.38 -8.98
C ILE A 35 5.67 11.36 -9.91
N ASP A 36 5.83 10.74 -11.06
CA ASP A 36 4.78 10.57 -12.06
C ASP A 36 3.65 9.66 -11.57
N ASP A 37 2.45 9.93 -12.07
CA ASP A 37 1.24 9.20 -11.66
C ASP A 37 1.30 7.70 -12.00
N GLU A 38 2.04 7.29 -13.04
CA GLU A 38 2.20 5.88 -13.41
C GLU A 38 2.99 5.12 -12.33
N THR A 39 4.11 5.67 -11.88
CA THR A 39 4.90 5.12 -10.77
C THR A 39 4.10 5.07 -9.47
N ILE A 40 3.30 6.11 -9.18
CA ILE A 40 2.41 6.12 -8.00
C ILE A 40 1.34 5.02 -8.12
N ARG A 41 0.72 4.85 -9.30
CA ARG A 41 -0.27 3.77 -9.54
C ARG A 41 0.35 2.39 -9.33
N ALA A 42 1.57 2.17 -9.81
CA ALA A 42 2.26 0.89 -9.61
C ALA A 42 2.48 0.57 -8.11
N ALA A 43 2.80 1.57 -7.29
CA ALA A 43 2.91 1.39 -5.84
C ALA A 43 1.56 1.07 -5.18
N ILE A 44 0.48 1.72 -5.63
CA ILE A 44 -0.89 1.43 -5.17
C ILE A 44 -1.31 0.00 -5.53
N GLU A 45 -1.11 -0.40 -6.79
CA GLU A 45 -1.41 -1.76 -7.27
C GLU A 45 -0.63 -2.81 -6.48
N THR A 46 0.64 -2.55 -6.20
CA THR A 46 1.46 -3.42 -5.33
C THR A 46 0.86 -3.53 -3.93
N GLY A 47 0.41 -2.42 -3.33
CA GLY A 47 -0.28 -2.42 -2.05
C GLY A 47 -1.55 -3.28 -2.07
N HIS A 48 -2.39 -3.15 -3.09
CA HIS A 48 -3.61 -3.97 -3.26
C HIS A 48 -3.31 -5.45 -3.47
N MET A 49 -2.23 -5.80 -4.19
CA MET A 49 -1.82 -7.19 -4.33
C MET A 49 -1.47 -7.83 -2.98
N VAL A 50 -0.71 -7.10 -2.14
CA VAL A 50 -0.34 -7.56 -0.79
C VAL A 50 -1.58 -7.66 0.10
N GLU A 51 -2.45 -6.64 0.07
CA GLU A 51 -3.75 -6.63 0.78
C GLU A 51 -4.57 -7.89 0.44
N LYS A 52 -4.75 -8.18 -0.84
CA LYS A 52 -5.51 -9.35 -1.32
C LYS A 52 -4.93 -10.65 -0.79
N GLY A 53 -3.61 -10.81 -0.82
CA GLY A 53 -2.92 -11.98 -0.28
C GLY A 53 -3.11 -12.13 1.23
N ALA A 54 -2.95 -11.04 1.98
CA ALA A 54 -3.15 -11.02 3.43
C ALA A 54 -4.59 -11.36 3.82
N MET A 55 -5.58 -10.81 3.12
CA MET A 55 -6.99 -11.10 3.34
C MET A 55 -7.35 -12.55 3.02
N ALA A 56 -6.79 -13.13 1.94
CA ALA A 56 -6.99 -14.54 1.63
C ALA A 56 -6.40 -15.46 2.71
N ALA A 57 -5.19 -15.15 3.20
CA ALA A 57 -4.57 -15.90 4.29
C ALA A 57 -5.38 -15.78 5.60
N MET A 58 -5.86 -14.59 5.93
CA MET A 58 -6.68 -14.38 7.13
C MET A 58 -8.00 -15.16 7.08
N ARG A 59 -8.69 -15.17 5.92
CA ARG A 59 -9.90 -15.97 5.74
C ARG A 59 -9.66 -17.46 6.00
N LYS A 60 -8.60 -18.00 5.40
CA LYS A 60 -8.20 -19.40 5.62
C LYS A 60 -7.91 -19.66 7.11
N PHE A 61 -7.17 -18.76 7.76
CA PHE A 61 -6.86 -18.89 9.18
C PHE A 61 -8.13 -18.88 10.05
N THR A 62 -9.10 -18.00 9.77
CA THR A 62 -10.36 -17.98 10.53
C THR A 62 -11.17 -19.25 10.34
N ASP A 63 -11.16 -19.84 9.14
CA ASP A 63 -11.81 -21.12 8.88
C ASP A 63 -11.16 -22.25 9.69
N GLU A 64 -9.83 -22.29 9.76
CA GLU A 64 -9.05 -23.27 10.55
C GLU A 64 -9.25 -23.12 12.06
N VAL A 65 -9.42 -21.91 12.57
CA VAL A 65 -9.65 -21.67 14.01
C VAL A 65 -11.07 -22.07 14.44
N LEU A 66 -12.04 -22.05 13.52
CA LEU A 66 -13.44 -22.41 13.80
C LEU A 66 -13.76 -23.90 13.61
N SER A 67 -12.87 -24.67 12.96
CA SER A 67 -13.03 -26.11 12.71
C SER A 67 -12.59 -26.98 13.89
#